data_AF-A0A5J5TKE2-F1
#
_entry.id   AF-A0A5J5TKE2-F1
#
_cell.length_a   1.000
_cell.length_b   1.000
_cell.length_c   1.000
_cell.angle_alpha   90.00
_cell.angle_beta   90.00
_cell.angle_gamma   90.00
#
_symmetry.space_group_name_H-M   'P 1'
#
loop_
_entity.id
_entity.type
_entity.pdbx_description
1 polymer ?
#
loop_
_entity_poly.entity_id
_entity_poly.type
_entity_poly.pdbx_seq_one_letter_code
_entity_poly.pdbx_strand_id
1 'polypeptide(L)'
;MRLKQEDTLLNNNTNNLYMSEIPVDKQKLAAPIKSVVDKFQLLPEFLKVRGLVKQHLDSFNYFVNTGIKKVVSANDRIVSYIDPGIYLRFKDVRIGNPSMTTYEKINPHTCRLADMTYAAPIFADIEYMQESHGQRTRLEKKNVVMGRMPIMLRSCRCVLYGKDEAELARLGECPLDPGGYFIIKGAEKMIPIREQLAKNRIIIDADNKGNITASVTSISETIKSQTVIQMDKEKIYLLLNQFVKKIPIMVVMKALGMESDQEVIALLLPSIEECAHIGIYTQEQALAYLDTKVQYSLERGAFLILRDIFLVNVPVRCNNFRPKCLYVAVMLRRMMEATLNKHAIDDKDYVGNKHLELSGQLISLLFEDLFKKTIKKVGDNIDKALAAISRSRALDPSRWGMLCPCDTPEGEGCGLDKNLALMTHVTTDEDEGPLISLLQSHNNHLLTQVCRKCGLIGYYSHKLKTGFCSSCKIGENVSSMKLPYACKLLIQELQSMNIVPCLKLVER
;
A
#
# COMPACT_ATOMS: atom_id res chain seq x y z
N MET A 1 -55.63 -25.24 12.43
CA MET A 1 -56.41 -23.99 12.22
C MET A 1 -55.58 -23.12 11.28
N ARG A 2 -56.11 -22.81 10.07
CA ARG A 2 -55.58 -21.91 9.01
C ARG A 2 -54.25 -22.34 8.34
N LEU A 3 -54.07 -22.38 7.01
CA LEU A 3 -54.86 -21.97 5.83
C LEU A 3 -54.38 -22.77 4.59
N LYS A 4 -55.27 -22.87 3.60
CA LYS A 4 -55.11 -23.49 2.26
C LYS A 4 -54.75 -22.44 1.19
N GLN A 5 -54.39 -22.94 -0.01
CA GLN A 5 -54.42 -22.30 -1.37
C GLN A 5 -53.28 -21.30 -1.69
N GLU A 6 -52.73 -21.17 -2.92
CA GLU A 6 -52.86 -21.80 -4.26
C GLU A 6 -51.71 -21.24 -5.14
N ASP A 7 -51.38 -21.96 -6.23
CA ASP A 7 -50.79 -21.52 -7.53
C ASP A 7 -49.44 -20.75 -7.57
N THR A 8 -48.47 -21.03 -8.46
CA THR A 8 -48.60 -20.96 -9.92
C THR A 8 -47.34 -21.53 -10.61
N LEU A 9 -47.53 -22.11 -11.80
CA LEU A 9 -46.52 -22.53 -12.77
C LEU A 9 -45.69 -21.35 -13.31
N LEU A 10 -44.38 -21.54 -13.50
CA LEU A 10 -43.62 -20.94 -14.61
C LEU A 10 -42.34 -21.73 -14.88
N ASN A 11 -42.41 -22.46 -15.98
CA ASN A 11 -41.32 -23.16 -16.65
C ASN A 11 -40.31 -22.14 -17.19
N ASN A 12 -39.00 -22.36 -17.02
CA ASN A 12 -38.01 -21.81 -17.94
C ASN A 12 -36.69 -22.61 -17.91
N ASN A 13 -36.40 -23.18 -19.07
CA ASN A 13 -35.20 -23.91 -19.46
C ASN A 13 -33.91 -23.17 -19.09
N THR A 14 -32.99 -23.86 -18.44
CA THR A 14 -31.56 -23.76 -18.75
C THR A 14 -30.90 -25.13 -18.59
N ASN A 15 -30.53 -25.71 -19.73
CA ASN A 15 -29.68 -26.89 -19.82
C ASN A 15 -28.35 -26.61 -19.11
N ASN A 16 -28.15 -27.24 -17.96
CA ASN A 16 -26.84 -27.42 -17.36
C ASN A 16 -26.64 -28.93 -17.18
N LEU A 17 -26.01 -29.54 -18.19
CA LEU A 17 -25.47 -30.90 -18.11
C LEU A 17 -24.29 -30.91 -17.12
N TYR A 18 -24.61 -30.88 -15.82
CA TYR A 18 -23.69 -31.27 -14.76
C TYR A 18 -23.91 -32.75 -14.43
N MET A 19 -22.79 -33.41 -14.16
CA MET A 19 -22.60 -34.81 -13.76
C MET A 19 -23.85 -35.56 -13.30
N SER A 20 -24.07 -36.73 -13.92
CA SER A 20 -25.01 -37.76 -13.47
C SER A 20 -24.92 -37.96 -11.95
N GLU A 21 -25.87 -37.37 -11.21
CA GLU A 21 -26.06 -37.65 -9.80
C GLU A 21 -26.47 -39.12 -9.69
N ILE A 22 -25.59 -39.95 -9.12
CA ILE A 22 -25.99 -41.26 -8.64
C ILE A 22 -27.16 -41.00 -7.67
N PRO A 23 -28.35 -41.61 -7.86
CA PRO A 23 -29.49 -41.35 -7.00
C PRO A 23 -29.22 -41.97 -5.64
N VAL A 24 -28.63 -41.18 -4.75
CA VAL A 24 -28.37 -41.58 -3.37
C VAL A 24 -29.67 -41.38 -2.59
N ASP A 25 -30.32 -42.49 -2.27
CA ASP A 25 -31.56 -42.53 -1.51
C ASP A 25 -31.33 -42.00 -0.08
N LYS A 26 -31.67 -40.72 0.14
CA LYS A 26 -31.44 -40.00 1.40
C LYS A 26 -32.18 -40.64 2.59
N GLN A 27 -33.25 -41.41 2.34
CA GLN A 27 -33.98 -42.12 3.39
C GLN A 27 -33.21 -43.34 3.92
N LYS A 28 -32.41 -44.01 3.07
CA LYS A 28 -31.52 -45.11 3.50
C LYS A 28 -30.34 -44.63 4.35
N LEU A 29 -29.81 -43.43 4.08
CA LEU A 29 -28.69 -42.85 4.83
C LEU A 29 -29.05 -42.44 6.26
N ALA A 30 -30.32 -42.08 6.51
CA ALA A 30 -30.83 -41.70 7.83
C ALA A 30 -31.34 -42.89 8.65
N ALA A 31 -31.34 -44.11 8.08
CA ALA A 31 -31.74 -45.31 8.80
C ALA A 31 -30.74 -45.63 9.93
N PRO A 32 -31.22 -46.08 11.12
CA PRO A 32 -30.33 -46.43 12.22
C PRO A 32 -29.41 -47.58 11.81
N ILE A 33 -28.11 -47.41 12.08
CA ILE A 33 -27.08 -48.42 11.79
C ILE A 33 -27.34 -49.65 12.66
N LYS A 34 -27.51 -50.82 12.02
CA LYS A 34 -27.93 -52.06 12.70
C LYS A 34 -26.79 -52.71 13.51
N SER A 35 -25.54 -52.66 13.03
CA SER A 35 -24.38 -53.27 13.71
C SER A 35 -23.16 -52.33 13.78
N VAL A 36 -22.28 -52.53 14.76
CA VAL A 36 -21.02 -51.76 14.90
C VAL A 36 -20.07 -51.99 13.70
N VAL A 37 -20.16 -53.14 13.03
CA VAL A 37 -19.36 -53.49 11.85
C VAL A 37 -19.71 -52.60 10.66
N ASP A 38 -20.99 -52.25 10.51
CA ASP A 38 -21.46 -51.37 9.43
C ASP A 38 -20.93 -49.93 9.58
N LYS A 39 -20.52 -49.51 10.79
CA LYS A 39 -19.90 -48.21 11.02
C LYS A 39 -18.55 -48.06 10.30
N PHE A 40 -17.80 -49.15 10.11
CA PHE A 40 -16.51 -49.09 9.42
C PHE A 40 -16.65 -48.75 7.93
N GLN A 41 -17.81 -49.00 7.32
CA GLN A 41 -18.07 -48.60 5.92
C GLN A 41 -18.11 -47.08 5.74
N LEU A 42 -18.34 -46.32 6.82
CA LEU A 42 -18.31 -44.85 6.78
C LEU A 42 -16.90 -44.31 6.58
N LEU A 43 -15.86 -45.02 7.01
CA LEU A 43 -14.49 -44.52 6.94
C LEU A 43 -13.96 -44.46 5.48
N PRO A 44 -14.09 -45.50 4.65
CA PRO A 44 -13.75 -45.42 3.23
C PRO A 44 -14.53 -44.32 2.49
N GLU A 45 -15.83 -44.18 2.75
CA GLU A 45 -16.66 -43.14 2.12
C GLU A 45 -16.24 -41.74 2.59
N PHE A 46 -15.92 -41.58 3.87
CA PHE A 46 -15.33 -40.34 4.39
C PHE A 46 -14.00 -40.02 3.71
N LEU A 47 -13.10 -41.00 3.56
CA LEU A 47 -11.80 -40.81 2.93
C LEU A 47 -11.91 -40.52 1.42
N LYS A 48 -12.90 -41.09 0.71
CA LYS A 48 -13.18 -40.75 -0.69
C LYS A 48 -13.57 -39.27 -0.85
N VAL A 49 -14.39 -38.74 0.06
CA VAL A 49 -14.88 -37.36 -0.02
C VAL A 49 -13.86 -36.37 0.55
N ARG A 50 -13.30 -36.66 1.72
CA ARG A 50 -12.44 -35.74 2.47
C ARG A 50 -10.96 -35.97 2.25
N GLY A 51 -10.51 -37.15 1.83
CA GLY A 51 -9.09 -37.44 1.60
C GLY A 51 -8.20 -37.26 2.84
N LEU A 52 -6.94 -37.68 2.74
CA LEU A 52 -5.94 -37.47 3.80
C LEU A 52 -5.22 -36.11 3.69
N VAL A 53 -5.07 -35.60 2.46
CA VAL A 53 -4.27 -34.41 2.17
C VAL A 53 -5.13 -33.19 1.78
N LYS A 54 -6.44 -33.36 1.75
CA LYS A 54 -7.37 -32.33 1.28
C LYS A 54 -7.33 -31.04 2.10
N GLN A 55 -6.94 -31.09 3.37
CA GLN A 55 -6.71 -29.90 4.19
C GLN A 55 -5.71 -28.91 3.54
N HIS A 56 -4.64 -29.41 2.95
CA HIS A 56 -3.67 -28.58 2.23
C HIS A 56 -4.23 -28.07 0.91
N LEU A 57 -4.93 -28.92 0.17
CA LEU A 57 -5.53 -28.58 -1.12
C LEU A 57 -6.63 -27.53 -0.95
N ASP A 58 -7.57 -27.73 -0.03
CA ASP A 58 -8.68 -26.80 0.23
C ASP A 58 -8.16 -25.45 0.72
N SER A 59 -7.16 -25.45 1.61
CA SER A 59 -6.51 -24.22 2.09
C SER A 59 -5.83 -23.45 0.95
N PHE A 60 -5.08 -24.15 0.08
CA PHE A 60 -4.42 -23.53 -1.07
C PHE A 60 -5.43 -23.06 -2.14
N ASN A 61 -6.46 -23.86 -2.42
CA ASN A 61 -7.54 -23.51 -3.37
C ASN A 61 -8.29 -22.26 -2.93
N TYR A 62 -8.57 -22.14 -1.62
CA TYR A 62 -9.17 -20.93 -1.05
C TYR A 62 -8.27 -19.70 -1.26
N PHE A 63 -6.97 -19.84 -1.00
CA PHE A 63 -6.01 -18.75 -1.23
C PHE A 63 -5.98 -18.33 -2.71
N VAL A 64 -5.83 -19.28 -3.62
CA VAL A 64 -5.74 -19.02 -5.07
C VAL A 64 -7.00 -18.36 -5.64
N ASN A 65 -8.19 -18.78 -5.19
CA ASN A 65 -9.45 -18.28 -5.74
C ASN A 65 -9.94 -16.99 -5.05
N THR A 66 -9.74 -16.87 -3.73
CA THR A 66 -10.33 -15.80 -2.92
C THR A 66 -9.29 -15.02 -2.13
N GLY A 67 -8.33 -15.70 -1.49
CA GLY A 67 -7.33 -15.07 -0.62
C GLY A 67 -6.46 -14.02 -1.35
N ILE A 68 -5.93 -14.37 -2.52
CA ILE A 68 -5.09 -13.48 -3.33
C ILE A 68 -5.83 -12.19 -3.72
N LYS A 69 -7.12 -12.29 -4.06
CA LYS A 69 -7.95 -11.14 -4.41
C LYS A 69 -8.13 -10.19 -3.23
N LYS A 70 -8.36 -10.74 -2.02
CA LYS A 70 -8.47 -9.94 -0.79
C LYS A 70 -7.19 -9.16 -0.48
N VAL A 71 -6.02 -9.81 -0.64
CA VAL A 71 -4.72 -9.18 -0.40
C VAL A 71 -4.47 -8.02 -1.37
N VAL A 72 -4.76 -8.23 -2.66
CA VAL A 72 -4.58 -7.20 -3.69
C VAL A 72 -5.60 -6.07 -3.52
N SER A 73 -6.87 -6.37 -3.19
CA SER A 73 -7.89 -5.34 -2.95
C SER A 73 -7.59 -4.47 -1.73
N ALA A 74 -6.90 -5.01 -0.72
CA ALA A 74 -6.50 -4.25 0.46
C ALA A 74 -5.34 -3.28 0.17
N ASN A 75 -4.56 -3.52 -0.89
CA ASN A 75 -3.41 -2.71 -1.29
C ASN A 75 -3.54 -2.33 -2.77
N ASP A 76 -4.71 -1.84 -3.19
CA ASP A 76 -5.06 -1.69 -4.61
C ASP A 76 -4.40 -0.47 -5.28
N ARG A 77 -3.93 0.53 -4.52
CA ARG A 77 -3.46 1.81 -5.07
C ARG A 77 -2.03 2.13 -4.66
N ILE A 78 -1.23 2.47 -5.67
CA ILE A 78 0.11 3.06 -5.54
C ILE A 78 0.02 4.52 -5.98
N VAL A 79 0.46 5.44 -5.13
CA VAL A 79 0.45 6.89 -5.41
C VAL A 79 1.87 7.40 -5.31
N SER A 80 2.28 8.27 -6.24
CA SER A 80 3.57 8.97 -6.15
C SER A 80 3.55 10.01 -5.05
N TYR A 81 4.68 10.18 -4.34
CA TYR A 81 4.82 11.25 -3.36
C TYR A 81 5.05 12.63 -4.00
N ILE A 82 5.58 12.66 -5.23
CA ILE A 82 5.93 13.89 -5.95
C ILE A 82 4.70 14.49 -6.64
N ASP A 83 3.94 13.67 -7.38
CA ASP A 83 2.68 14.09 -8.01
C ASP A 83 1.55 13.13 -7.61
N PRO A 84 0.68 13.53 -6.65
CA PRO A 84 -0.48 12.74 -6.24
C PRO A 84 -1.48 12.42 -7.37
N GLY A 85 -1.38 13.15 -8.50
CA GLY A 85 -2.18 12.90 -9.70
C GLY A 85 -1.77 11.65 -10.48
N ILE A 86 -0.54 11.15 -10.28
CA ILE A 86 -0.05 9.93 -10.91
C ILE A 86 -0.25 8.77 -9.94
N TYR A 87 -1.10 7.83 -10.34
CA TYR A 87 -1.34 6.62 -9.57
C TYR A 87 -1.43 5.40 -10.48
N LEU A 88 -1.11 4.25 -9.89
CA LEU A 88 -1.35 2.92 -10.44
C LEU A 88 -2.34 2.21 -9.54
N ARG A 89 -3.36 1.60 -10.13
CA ARG A 89 -4.41 0.86 -9.44
C ARG A 89 -4.54 -0.56 -9.96
N PHE A 90 -4.62 -1.54 -9.06
CA PHE A 90 -4.94 -2.92 -9.37
C PHE A 90 -6.46 -3.14 -9.36
N LYS A 91 -7.03 -3.62 -10.47
CA LYS A 91 -8.47 -3.92 -10.56
C LYS A 91 -8.81 -5.35 -10.20
N ASP A 92 -8.10 -6.31 -10.78
CA ASP A 92 -8.31 -7.73 -10.51
C ASP A 92 -6.98 -8.50 -10.62
N VAL A 93 -6.93 -9.64 -9.95
CA VAL A 93 -5.80 -10.57 -9.98
C VAL A 93 -6.29 -12.00 -10.20
N ARG A 94 -5.59 -12.73 -11.05
CA ARG A 94 -5.87 -14.15 -11.33
C ARG A 94 -4.58 -14.93 -11.53
N ILE A 95 -4.61 -16.19 -11.12
CA ILE A 95 -3.51 -17.13 -11.38
C ILE A 95 -3.84 -17.89 -12.67
N GLY A 96 -2.88 -17.90 -13.59
CA GLY A 96 -2.97 -18.63 -14.84
C GLY A 96 -2.79 -20.14 -14.68
N ASN A 97 -2.64 -20.83 -15.80
CA ASN A 97 -2.27 -22.24 -15.82
C ASN A 97 -0.73 -22.39 -15.78
N PRO A 98 -0.20 -23.49 -15.23
CA PRO A 98 1.22 -23.79 -15.22
C PRO A 98 1.83 -23.76 -16.62
N SER A 99 2.84 -22.92 -16.83
CA SER A 99 3.47 -22.75 -18.14
C SER A 99 4.90 -22.27 -18.03
N MET A 100 5.83 -22.73 -18.87
CA MET A 100 7.24 -22.27 -18.82
C MET A 100 7.35 -20.81 -19.26
N THR A 101 6.93 -20.60 -20.50
CA THR A 101 6.68 -19.32 -21.14
C THR A 101 5.16 -19.16 -21.29
N THR A 102 4.64 -18.01 -21.71
CA THR A 102 3.19 -17.74 -21.81
C THR A 102 2.39 -18.81 -22.60
N TYR A 103 3.06 -19.61 -23.44
CA TYR A 103 2.41 -20.55 -24.36
C TYR A 103 2.72 -22.03 -24.12
N GLU A 104 3.77 -22.37 -23.38
CA GLU A 104 4.20 -23.77 -23.21
C GLU A 104 3.64 -24.36 -21.93
N LYS A 105 2.69 -25.30 -22.07
CA LYS A 105 2.16 -26.06 -20.94
C LYS A 105 3.24 -26.95 -20.35
N ILE A 106 3.32 -26.98 -19.03
CA ILE A 106 4.31 -27.76 -18.30
C ILE A 106 3.64 -28.88 -17.51
N ASN A 107 4.24 -30.06 -17.54
CA ASN A 107 3.78 -31.21 -16.75
C ASN A 107 4.63 -31.34 -15.47
N PRO A 108 4.06 -31.82 -14.35
CA PRO A 108 4.81 -31.99 -13.12
C PRO A 108 5.98 -32.98 -13.28
N HIS A 109 5.79 -34.12 -13.94
CA HIS A 109 6.85 -35.07 -14.28
C HIS A 109 8.04 -34.42 -15.01
N THR A 110 7.78 -33.59 -16.02
CA THR A 110 8.82 -32.86 -16.75
C THR A 110 9.58 -31.88 -15.84
N CYS A 111 8.90 -31.25 -14.87
CA CYS A 111 9.55 -30.37 -13.91
C CYS A 111 10.54 -31.10 -13.00
N ARG A 112 10.23 -32.36 -12.64
CA ARG A 112 11.11 -33.20 -11.82
C ARG A 112 12.39 -33.56 -12.58
N LEU A 113 12.24 -34.00 -13.84
CA LEU A 113 13.38 -34.42 -14.66
C LEU A 113 14.30 -33.27 -15.09
N ALA A 114 13.74 -32.08 -15.32
CA ALA A 114 14.48 -30.93 -15.82
C ALA A 114 14.94 -29.95 -14.72
N ASP A 115 14.83 -30.33 -13.43
CA ASP A 115 15.16 -29.48 -12.29
C ASP A 115 14.45 -28.11 -12.29
N MET A 116 13.20 -28.08 -12.75
CA MET A 116 12.41 -26.86 -12.92
C MET A 116 11.40 -26.68 -11.80
N THR A 117 10.89 -25.46 -11.66
CA THR A 117 9.83 -25.15 -10.68
C THR A 117 8.47 -25.17 -11.37
N TYR A 118 7.56 -26.00 -10.86
CA TYR A 118 6.19 -26.07 -11.36
C TYR A 118 5.39 -24.85 -10.89
N ALA A 119 5.28 -23.84 -11.76
CA ALA A 119 4.69 -22.55 -11.44
C ALA A 119 3.79 -22.01 -12.57
N ALA A 120 2.83 -21.17 -12.19
CA ALA A 120 1.93 -20.47 -13.09
C ALA A 120 2.12 -18.94 -13.00
N PRO A 121 1.92 -18.19 -14.10
CA PRO A 121 1.98 -16.74 -14.09
C PRO A 121 0.81 -16.14 -13.29
N ILE A 122 1.10 -15.09 -12.53
CA ILE A 122 0.10 -14.25 -11.85
C ILE A 122 -0.21 -13.08 -12.78
N PHE A 123 -1.45 -13.00 -13.24
CA PHE A 123 -1.94 -11.90 -14.07
C PHE A 123 -2.68 -10.88 -13.21
N ALA A 124 -2.38 -9.61 -13.42
CA ALA A 124 -3.13 -8.50 -12.86
C ALA A 124 -3.64 -7.58 -13.98
N ASP A 125 -4.84 -7.07 -13.78
CA ASP A 125 -5.40 -6.00 -14.62
C ASP A 125 -5.13 -4.68 -13.90
N ILE A 126 -4.34 -3.81 -14.54
CA ILE A 126 -3.88 -2.55 -13.96
C ILE A 126 -4.48 -1.37 -14.70
N GLU A 127 -4.63 -0.30 -13.95
CA GLU A 127 -5.08 1.00 -14.39
C GLU A 127 -4.05 2.02 -13.98
N TYR A 128 -3.64 2.88 -14.89
CA TYR A 128 -2.63 3.89 -14.61
C TYR A 128 -2.92 5.18 -15.36
N MET A 129 -2.43 6.28 -14.81
CA MET A 129 -2.49 7.59 -15.45
C MET A 129 -1.23 7.79 -16.29
N GLN A 130 -1.41 8.17 -17.56
CA GLN A 130 -0.32 8.63 -18.42
C GLN A 130 -0.51 10.10 -18.76
N GLU A 131 0.53 10.89 -18.57
CA GLU A 131 0.57 12.28 -19.01
C GLU A 131 1.24 12.36 -20.39
N SER A 132 0.46 12.76 -21.39
CA SER A 132 0.94 13.02 -22.75
C SER A 132 0.50 14.43 -23.16
N HIS A 133 1.44 15.28 -23.58
CA HIS A 133 1.17 16.67 -24.00
C HIS A 133 0.33 17.52 -23.01
N GLY A 134 0.55 17.37 -21.70
CA GLY A 134 -0.17 18.13 -20.67
C GLY A 134 -1.62 17.68 -20.43
N GLN A 135 -2.08 16.61 -21.09
CA GLN A 135 -3.37 15.98 -20.85
C GLN A 135 -3.19 14.65 -20.12
N ARG A 136 -3.86 14.51 -18.98
CA ARG A 136 -3.83 13.30 -18.16
C ARG A 136 -4.89 12.33 -18.65
N THR A 137 -4.46 11.19 -19.20
CA THR A 137 -5.37 10.14 -19.69
C THR A 137 -5.29 8.91 -18.80
N ARG A 138 -6.45 8.30 -18.55
CA ARG A 138 -6.58 7.06 -17.79
C ARG A 138 -6.48 5.89 -18.76
N LEU A 139 -5.47 5.05 -18.59
CA LEU A 139 -5.24 3.87 -19.42
C LEU A 139 -5.40 2.59 -18.61
N GLU A 140 -5.89 1.55 -19.27
CA GLU A 140 -6.08 0.23 -18.69
C GLU A 140 -5.24 -0.79 -19.47
N LYS A 141 -4.47 -1.60 -18.74
CA LYS A 141 -3.71 -2.71 -19.30
C LYS A 141 -4.14 -4.01 -18.62
N LYS A 142 -4.69 -4.92 -19.42
CA LYS A 142 -5.13 -6.25 -18.96
C LYS A 142 -4.00 -7.27 -19.07
N ASN A 143 -4.06 -8.33 -18.26
CA ASN A 143 -3.13 -9.46 -18.29
C ASN A 143 -1.65 -9.10 -18.09
N VAL A 144 -1.34 -8.15 -17.21
CA VAL A 144 0.06 -7.85 -16.86
C VAL A 144 0.60 -8.97 -15.97
N VAL A 145 1.71 -9.59 -16.38
CA VAL A 145 2.38 -10.62 -15.59
C VAL A 145 3.12 -9.95 -14.44
N MET A 146 2.67 -10.17 -13.20
CA MET A 146 3.33 -9.63 -12.00
C MET A 146 4.48 -10.51 -11.51
N GLY A 147 4.36 -11.81 -11.73
CA GLY A 147 5.29 -12.80 -11.20
C GLY A 147 4.78 -14.21 -11.46
N ARG A 148 5.42 -15.18 -10.82
CA ARG A 148 5.08 -16.60 -10.98
C ARG A 148 4.86 -17.22 -9.60
N MET A 149 3.78 -17.98 -9.47
CA MET A 149 3.38 -18.67 -8.25
C MET A 149 3.61 -20.19 -8.42
N PRO A 150 4.36 -20.84 -7.52
CA PRO A 150 4.41 -22.30 -7.48
C PRO A 150 3.01 -22.90 -7.24
N ILE A 151 2.64 -23.91 -8.02
CA ILE A 151 1.32 -24.53 -7.95
C ILE A 151 1.40 -25.85 -7.20
N MET A 152 0.52 -26.05 -6.23
CA MET A 152 0.44 -27.30 -5.47
C MET A 152 -0.13 -28.41 -6.36
N LEU A 153 0.47 -29.61 -6.33
CA LEU A 153 0.00 -30.75 -7.11
C LEU A 153 -1.41 -31.15 -6.69
N ARG A 154 -2.26 -31.48 -7.66
CA ARG A 154 -3.70 -31.77 -7.50
C ARG A 154 -4.57 -30.62 -6.96
N SER A 155 -4.05 -29.40 -6.88
CA SER A 155 -4.88 -28.20 -6.61
C SER A 155 -5.72 -27.80 -7.83
N CYS A 156 -6.69 -26.90 -7.64
CA CYS A 156 -7.62 -26.46 -8.69
C CYS A 156 -6.97 -25.83 -9.94
N ARG A 157 -5.71 -25.38 -9.84
CA ARG A 157 -4.92 -24.83 -10.97
C ARG A 157 -3.90 -25.81 -11.53
N CYS A 158 -3.76 -26.99 -10.93
CA CYS A 158 -2.85 -28.01 -11.41
C CYS A 158 -3.45 -28.71 -12.63
N VAL A 159 -2.61 -29.10 -13.58
CA VAL A 159 -3.00 -29.91 -14.75
C VAL A 159 -3.63 -31.25 -14.34
N LEU A 160 -3.27 -31.78 -13.16
CA LEU A 160 -3.74 -33.06 -12.64
C LEU A 160 -5.15 -33.00 -12.01
N TYR A 161 -5.74 -31.81 -11.90
CA TYR A 161 -7.04 -31.64 -11.23
C TYR A 161 -8.18 -32.25 -12.05
N GLY A 162 -8.94 -33.17 -11.45
CA GLY A 162 -10.12 -33.77 -12.07
C GLY A 162 -9.84 -34.76 -13.21
N LYS A 163 -8.58 -35.21 -13.37
CA LYS A 163 -8.19 -36.20 -14.37
C LYS A 163 -8.50 -37.63 -13.92
N ASP A 164 -8.87 -38.48 -14.88
CA ASP A 164 -9.05 -39.91 -14.65
C ASP A 164 -7.71 -40.65 -14.59
N GLU A 165 -7.74 -41.92 -14.17
CA GLU A 165 -6.52 -42.72 -14.00
C GLU A 165 -5.76 -42.92 -15.32
N ALA A 166 -6.49 -43.01 -16.44
CA ALA A 166 -5.91 -43.15 -17.78
C ALA A 166 -5.22 -41.85 -18.26
N GLU A 167 -5.79 -40.68 -17.98
CA GLU A 167 -5.15 -39.39 -18.25
C GLU A 167 -3.92 -39.15 -17.38
N LEU A 168 -3.96 -39.54 -16.11
CA LEU A 168 -2.81 -39.44 -15.22
C LEU A 168 -1.66 -40.32 -15.72
N ALA A 169 -1.97 -41.56 -16.16
CA ALA A 169 -0.98 -42.44 -16.77
C ALA A 169 -0.36 -41.84 -18.05
N ARG A 170 -1.17 -41.19 -18.90
CA ARG A 170 -0.67 -40.47 -20.09
C ARG A 170 0.24 -39.30 -19.76
N LEU A 171 0.09 -38.69 -18.58
CA LEU A 171 0.94 -37.62 -18.07
C LEU A 171 2.19 -38.12 -17.31
N GLY A 172 2.33 -39.44 -17.15
CA GLY A 172 3.43 -40.06 -16.39
C GLY A 172 3.29 -39.90 -14.88
N GLU A 173 2.06 -39.72 -14.37
CA GLU A 173 1.78 -39.53 -12.94
C GLU A 173 1.01 -40.72 -12.36
N CYS A 174 1.29 -41.03 -11.09
CA CYS A 174 0.62 -42.12 -10.38
C CYS A 174 -0.79 -41.71 -9.92
N PRO A 175 -1.84 -42.53 -10.17
CA PRO A 175 -3.19 -42.28 -9.65
C PRO A 175 -3.28 -42.25 -8.12
N LEU A 176 -2.41 -42.99 -7.44
CA LEU A 176 -2.38 -43.10 -5.98
C LEU A 176 -1.57 -41.99 -5.29
N ASP A 177 -0.87 -41.13 -6.04
CA ASP A 177 -0.15 -39.99 -5.46
C ASP A 177 -1.15 -39.07 -4.74
N PRO A 178 -1.04 -38.82 -3.43
CA PRO A 178 -2.00 -37.96 -2.73
C PRO A 178 -1.93 -36.48 -3.16
N GLY A 179 -0.81 -36.03 -3.75
CA GLY A 179 -0.57 -34.61 -4.06
C GLY A 179 -0.37 -33.76 -2.79
N GLY A 180 -0.62 -32.45 -2.89
CA GLY A 180 -0.53 -31.54 -1.73
C GLY A 180 0.87 -30.99 -1.41
N TYR A 181 1.84 -31.22 -2.30
CA TYR A 181 3.20 -30.69 -2.24
C TYR A 181 3.52 -29.86 -3.50
N PHE A 182 4.69 -29.22 -3.50
CA PHE A 182 5.20 -28.37 -4.59
C PHE A 182 6.45 -29.00 -5.21
N ILE A 183 6.67 -28.75 -6.51
CA ILE A 183 7.93 -29.07 -7.17
C ILE A 183 8.72 -27.77 -7.35
N ILE A 184 9.82 -27.64 -6.61
CA ILE A 184 10.69 -26.45 -6.63
C ILE A 184 12.11 -26.88 -7.01
N LYS A 185 12.55 -26.47 -8.20
CA LYS A 185 13.86 -26.84 -8.77
C LYS A 185 14.06 -28.36 -8.79
N GLY A 186 13.12 -29.11 -9.38
CA GLY A 186 13.17 -30.58 -9.44
C GLY A 186 12.76 -31.30 -8.15
N ALA A 187 12.98 -30.68 -6.99
CA ALA A 187 12.72 -31.30 -5.70
C ALA A 187 11.27 -31.13 -5.22
N GLU A 188 10.70 -32.19 -4.65
CA GLU A 188 9.39 -32.19 -4.02
C GLU A 188 9.47 -31.60 -2.60
N LYS A 189 8.62 -30.61 -2.31
CA LYS A 189 8.61 -29.88 -1.05
C LYS A 189 7.19 -29.76 -0.51
N MET A 190 6.98 -30.21 0.71
CA MET A 190 5.72 -30.06 1.45
C MET A 190 5.88 -28.96 2.51
N ILE A 191 4.82 -28.19 2.72
CA ILE A 191 4.75 -27.21 3.81
C ILE A 191 4.18 -27.92 5.05
N PRO A 192 4.94 -28.06 6.15
CA PRO A 192 4.41 -28.68 7.37
C PRO A 192 3.34 -27.78 7.98
N ILE A 193 2.29 -28.42 8.51
CA ILE A 193 1.25 -27.72 9.29
C ILE A 193 1.89 -27.21 10.58
N ARG A 194 1.65 -25.94 10.89
CA ARG A 194 2.17 -25.31 12.11
C ARG A 194 1.06 -25.13 13.13
N GLU A 195 1.28 -25.67 14.31
CA GLU A 195 0.43 -25.38 15.47
C GLU A 195 0.84 -24.04 16.07
N GLN A 196 -0.12 -23.15 16.28
CA GLN A 196 0.07 -21.87 16.96
C GLN A 196 -1.00 -21.69 18.03
N LEU A 197 -0.71 -20.89 19.06
CA LEU A 197 -1.74 -20.47 20.01
C LEU A 197 -2.81 -19.62 19.32
N ALA A 198 -4.04 -19.76 19.79
CA ALA A 198 -5.19 -18.99 19.34
C ALA A 198 -4.93 -17.49 19.55
N LYS A 199 -5.04 -16.74 18.46
CA LYS A 199 -4.94 -15.28 18.47
C LYS A 199 -6.22 -14.69 19.08
N ASN A 200 -6.12 -13.48 19.65
CA ASN A 200 -7.23 -12.72 20.23
C ASN A 200 -7.95 -13.42 21.42
N ARG A 201 -7.28 -14.38 22.09
CA ARG A 201 -7.77 -15.06 23.28
C ARG A 201 -6.89 -14.71 24.49
N ILE A 202 -7.52 -14.48 25.63
CA ILE A 202 -6.84 -14.25 26.91
C ILE A 202 -6.42 -15.61 27.46
N ILE A 203 -5.12 -15.79 27.70
CA ILE A 203 -4.53 -16.99 28.29
C ILE A 203 -3.95 -16.60 29.64
N ILE A 204 -4.38 -17.29 30.69
CA ILE A 204 -3.81 -17.14 32.03
C ILE A 204 -2.83 -18.26 32.29
N ASP A 205 -1.62 -17.88 32.67
CA ASP A 205 -0.53 -18.78 32.98
C ASP A 205 0.06 -18.45 34.35
N ALA A 206 0.80 -19.39 34.92
CA ALA A 206 1.58 -19.18 36.12
C ALA A 206 3.07 -19.37 35.79
N ASP A 207 3.87 -18.33 36.04
CA ASP A 207 5.32 -18.40 35.87
C ASP A 207 5.92 -19.45 36.83
N ASN A 208 7.15 -19.91 36.55
CA ASN A 208 7.92 -20.81 37.43
C ASN A 208 8.08 -20.27 38.87
N LYS A 209 7.91 -18.96 39.07
CA LYS A 209 7.96 -18.28 40.38
C LYS A 209 6.60 -18.27 41.11
N GLY A 210 5.55 -18.83 40.51
CA GLY A 210 4.18 -18.80 41.01
C GLY A 210 3.43 -17.49 40.74
N ASN A 211 4.02 -16.56 39.98
CA ASN A 211 3.38 -15.30 39.61
C ASN A 211 2.38 -15.53 38.47
N ILE A 212 1.16 -15.02 38.63
CA ILE A 212 0.11 -15.16 37.63
C ILE A 212 0.30 -14.12 36.53
N THR A 213 0.28 -14.59 35.29
CA THR A 213 0.41 -13.76 34.08
C THR A 213 -0.80 -13.97 33.18
N ALA A 214 -1.39 -12.87 32.70
CA ALA A 214 -2.37 -12.91 31.62
C ALA A 214 -1.73 -12.38 30.35
N SER A 215 -1.77 -13.19 29.29
CA SER A 215 -1.22 -12.83 27.99
C SER A 215 -2.31 -12.88 26.93
N VAL A 216 -2.25 -11.92 26.01
CA VAL A 216 -3.10 -11.90 24.82
C VAL A 216 -2.25 -11.52 23.61
N THR A 217 -2.25 -12.39 22.61
CA THR A 217 -1.65 -12.09 21.30
C THR A 217 -2.74 -11.56 20.39
N SER A 218 -2.79 -10.24 20.23
CA SER A 218 -3.80 -9.53 19.46
C SER A 218 -3.33 -9.31 18.02
N ILE A 219 -4.20 -9.58 17.05
CA ILE A 219 -3.94 -9.33 15.63
C ILE A 219 -5.06 -8.49 15.05
N SER A 220 -4.68 -7.38 14.41
CA SER A 220 -5.51 -6.64 13.45
C SER A 220 -5.03 -6.88 12.02
N GLU A 221 -5.69 -6.25 11.05
CA GLU A 221 -5.33 -6.33 9.63
C GLU A 221 -3.89 -5.88 9.33
N THR A 222 -3.30 -5.05 10.19
CA THR A 222 -2.00 -4.42 9.92
C THR A 222 -0.94 -4.72 10.96
N ILE A 223 -1.32 -4.96 12.21
CA ILE A 223 -0.38 -5.06 13.33
C ILE A 223 -0.70 -6.28 14.19
N LYS A 224 0.34 -7.04 14.51
CA LYS A 224 0.35 -8.05 15.57
C LYS A 224 1.03 -7.45 16.80
N SER A 225 0.35 -7.49 17.94
CA SER A 225 0.96 -7.12 19.23
C SER A 225 0.68 -8.18 20.27
N GLN A 226 1.61 -8.31 21.23
CA GLN A 226 1.43 -9.14 22.39
C GLN A 226 1.37 -8.24 23.62
N THR A 227 0.28 -8.34 24.36
CA THR A 227 0.06 -7.60 25.61
C THR A 227 0.14 -8.60 26.75
N VAL A 228 1.00 -8.33 27.74
CA VAL A 228 1.19 -9.18 28.91
C VAL A 228 0.94 -8.37 30.17
N ILE A 229 0.08 -8.87 31.05
CA ILE A 229 -0.21 -8.30 32.36
C ILE A 229 0.28 -9.30 33.40
N GLN A 230 1.16 -8.87 34.30
CA GLN A 230 1.77 -9.71 35.31
C GLN A 230 1.45 -9.20 36.71
N MET A 231 1.13 -10.12 37.61
CA MET A 231 1.07 -9.86 39.04
C MET A 231 2.42 -10.14 39.70
N ASP A 232 2.93 -9.18 40.47
CA ASP A 232 4.16 -9.29 41.25
C ASP A 232 3.92 -8.68 42.63
N LYS A 233 4.02 -9.50 43.69
CA LYS A 233 3.78 -9.10 45.10
C LYS A 233 2.45 -8.32 45.27
N GLU A 234 1.34 -8.89 44.80
CA GLU A 234 -0.02 -8.31 44.85
C GLU A 234 -0.23 -7.02 44.02
N LYS A 235 0.81 -6.56 43.31
CA LYS A 235 0.73 -5.43 42.40
C LYS A 235 0.68 -5.89 40.95
N ILE A 236 -0.06 -5.17 40.12
CA ILE A 236 -0.29 -5.57 38.73
C ILE A 236 0.39 -4.61 37.78
N TYR A 237 1.20 -5.16 36.89
CA TYR A 237 1.98 -4.41 35.92
C TYR A 237 1.64 -4.83 34.48
N LEU A 238 1.60 -3.84 33.59
CA LEU A 238 1.60 -4.02 32.15
C LEU A 238 3.05 -4.14 31.64
N LEU A 239 3.29 -5.20 30.86
CA LEU A 239 4.49 -5.40 30.06
C LEU A 239 4.13 -5.31 28.59
N LEU A 240 4.71 -4.32 27.92
CA LEU A 240 4.57 -4.09 26.49
C LEU A 240 5.96 -3.74 25.92
N ASN A 241 6.30 -4.29 24.76
CA ASN A 241 7.65 -4.14 24.18
C ASN A 241 8.07 -2.69 23.91
N GLN A 242 7.11 -1.78 23.80
CA GLN A 242 7.29 -0.37 23.48
C GLN A 242 7.71 0.46 24.71
N PHE A 243 7.55 -0.09 25.91
CA PHE A 243 7.92 0.55 27.17
C PHE A 243 9.13 -0.14 27.77
N VAL A 244 10.12 0.64 28.22
CA VAL A 244 11.39 0.10 28.74
C VAL A 244 11.21 -0.55 30.12
N LYS A 245 10.27 -0.04 30.93
CA LYS A 245 9.99 -0.52 32.29
C LYS A 245 8.55 -1.02 32.40
N LYS A 246 8.31 -1.95 33.33
CA LYS A 246 6.96 -2.40 33.71
C LYS A 246 6.14 -1.21 34.23
N ILE A 247 4.91 -1.08 33.75
CA ILE A 247 4.03 0.06 34.08
C ILE A 247 2.90 -0.40 35.00
N PRO A 248 2.60 0.29 36.11
CA PRO A 248 1.46 -0.06 36.95
C PRO A 248 0.14 0.00 36.17
N ILE A 249 -0.71 -1.02 36.28
CA ILE A 249 -1.93 -1.11 35.47
C ILE A 249 -2.90 0.06 35.71
N MET A 250 -2.92 0.61 36.93
CA MET A 250 -3.77 1.75 37.28
C MET A 250 -3.40 3.01 36.50
N VAL A 251 -2.11 3.22 36.21
CA VAL A 251 -1.66 4.34 35.37
C VAL A 251 -2.18 4.17 33.94
N VAL A 252 -2.20 2.94 33.43
CA VAL A 252 -2.75 2.64 32.10
C VAL A 252 -4.27 2.87 32.08
N MET A 253 -4.99 2.43 33.11
CA MET A 253 -6.45 2.63 33.21
C MET A 253 -6.82 4.12 33.28
N LYS A 254 -6.07 4.92 34.04
CA LYS A 254 -6.23 6.39 34.06
C LYS A 254 -5.90 7.02 32.71
N ALA A 255 -4.84 6.58 32.03
CA ALA A 255 -4.49 7.04 30.69
C ALA A 255 -5.56 6.71 29.62
N LEU A 256 -6.30 5.61 29.81
CA LEU A 256 -7.45 5.23 28.98
C LEU A 256 -8.74 6.02 29.33
N GLY A 257 -8.70 6.94 30.30
CA GLY A 257 -9.83 7.79 30.67
C GLY A 257 -10.71 7.24 31.80
N MET A 258 -10.24 6.25 32.58
CA MET A 258 -10.88 5.89 33.85
C MET A 258 -10.28 6.69 35.00
N GLU A 259 -10.85 7.85 35.28
CA GLU A 259 -10.36 8.76 36.33
C GLU A 259 -10.84 8.36 37.72
N SER A 260 -12.10 7.90 37.83
CA SER A 260 -12.69 7.49 39.10
C SER A 260 -12.19 6.12 39.53
N ASP A 261 -11.55 6.09 40.69
CA ASP A 261 -11.06 4.85 41.30
C ASP A 261 -12.21 3.95 41.81
N GLN A 262 -13.42 4.50 41.99
CA GLN A 262 -14.60 3.73 42.43
C GLN A 262 -15.07 2.69 41.39
N GLU A 263 -14.79 2.93 40.10
CA GLU A 263 -15.14 1.97 39.05
C GLU A 263 -14.25 0.72 39.06
N VAL A 264 -13.10 0.82 39.75
CA VAL A 264 -12.13 -0.27 39.88
C VAL A 264 -12.41 -0.99 41.19
N ILE A 265 -12.76 -2.28 41.08
CA ILE A 265 -13.16 -3.13 42.21
C ILE A 265 -12.12 -3.05 43.34
N ALA A 266 -12.58 -3.03 44.58
CA ALA A 266 -11.80 -3.01 45.83
C ALA A 266 -10.64 -4.03 45.91
N LEU A 267 -10.59 -5.02 45.03
CA LEU A 267 -9.52 -6.03 44.93
C LEU A 267 -8.19 -5.50 44.35
N LEU A 268 -8.16 -4.27 43.80
CA LEU A 268 -6.92 -3.65 43.28
C LEU A 268 -6.29 -2.60 44.22
N LEU A 269 -6.70 -2.56 45.49
CA LEU A 269 -6.21 -1.63 46.51
C LEU A 269 -4.67 -1.41 46.49
N PRO A 270 -3.81 -2.45 46.48
CA PRO A 270 -2.35 -2.26 46.47
C PRO A 270 -1.82 -1.55 45.22
N SER A 271 -2.51 -1.71 44.08
CA SER A 271 -2.15 -1.05 42.82
C SER A 271 -2.66 0.40 42.77
N ILE A 272 -3.74 0.71 43.49
CA ILE A 272 -4.28 2.06 43.65
C ILE A 272 -3.35 2.89 44.55
N GLU A 273 -2.90 2.32 45.67
CA GLU A 273 -1.94 2.97 46.58
C GLU A 273 -0.64 3.33 45.86
N GLU A 274 -0.09 2.43 45.04
CA GLU A 274 1.09 2.71 44.24
C GLU A 274 0.87 3.88 43.26
N CYS A 275 -0.32 3.96 42.64
CA CYS A 275 -0.66 5.08 41.75
C CYS A 275 -0.77 6.41 42.50
N ALA A 276 -1.36 6.39 43.70
CA ALA A 276 -1.47 7.57 44.57
C ALA A 276 -0.10 8.05 45.05
N HIS A 277 0.82 7.14 45.38
CA HIS A 277 2.20 7.47 45.74
C HIS A 277 3.00 8.11 44.60
N ILE A 278 2.73 7.72 43.34
CA ILE A 278 3.34 8.34 42.16
C ILE A 278 2.73 9.73 41.89
N GLY A 279 1.55 10.03 42.45
CA GLY A 279 0.87 11.32 42.33
C GLY A 279 0.09 11.49 41.03
N ILE A 280 -0.41 10.39 40.44
CA ILE A 280 -1.16 10.42 39.18
C ILE A 280 -2.66 10.27 39.45
N TYR A 281 -3.43 11.32 39.13
CA TYR A 281 -4.87 11.35 39.34
C TYR A 281 -5.66 11.58 38.05
N THR A 282 -5.12 12.36 37.11
CA THR A 282 -5.79 12.72 35.85
C THR A 282 -5.26 11.95 34.65
N GLN A 283 -6.04 11.90 33.56
CA GLN A 283 -5.62 11.27 32.31
C GLN A 283 -4.36 11.91 31.73
N GLU A 284 -4.26 13.25 31.75
CA GLU A 284 -3.12 14.00 31.21
C GLU A 284 -1.83 13.69 31.95
N GLN A 285 -1.88 13.61 33.29
CA GLN A 285 -0.73 13.23 34.12
C GLN A 285 -0.27 11.80 33.82
N ALA A 286 -1.22 10.88 33.64
CA ALA A 286 -0.92 9.50 33.29
C ALA A 286 -0.25 9.39 31.91
N LEU A 287 -0.74 10.12 30.91
CA LEU A 287 -0.14 10.17 29.57
C LEU A 287 1.26 10.76 29.60
N ALA A 288 1.46 11.88 30.31
CA ALA A 288 2.77 12.50 30.48
C ALA A 288 3.77 11.55 31.16
N TYR A 289 3.33 10.81 32.18
CA TYR A 289 4.16 9.79 32.82
C TYR A 289 4.55 8.68 31.83
N LEU A 290 3.60 8.19 31.04
CA LEU A 290 3.86 7.15 30.03
C LEU A 290 4.84 7.62 28.96
N ASP A 291 4.74 8.86 28.50
CA ASP A 291 5.66 9.44 27.52
C ASP A 291 7.12 9.41 27.99
N THR A 292 7.38 9.58 29.29
CA THR A 292 8.74 9.44 29.84
C THR A 292 9.29 8.01 29.79
N LYS A 293 8.43 7.01 29.60
CA LYS A 293 8.78 5.57 29.60
C LYS A 293 8.78 4.96 28.20
N VAL A 294 8.40 5.72 27.17
CA VAL A 294 8.42 5.28 25.77
C VAL A 294 9.88 5.13 25.31
N GLN A 295 10.16 4.05 24.59
CA GLN A 295 11.47 3.86 23.97
C GLN A 295 11.66 4.88 22.82
N TYR A 296 12.80 5.58 22.80
CA TYR A 296 13.17 6.71 21.90
C TYR A 296 12.97 6.51 20.38
N SER A 297 12.70 5.28 19.92
CA SER A 297 12.60 4.95 18.49
C SER A 297 11.24 5.25 17.85
N LEU A 298 10.20 5.55 18.63
CA LEU A 298 8.87 5.88 18.11
C LEU A 298 8.60 7.38 18.30
N GLU A 299 8.53 8.14 17.21
CA GLU A 299 7.99 9.51 17.16
C GLU A 299 6.50 9.60 17.58
N ARG A 300 5.93 8.50 18.08
CA ARG A 300 4.51 8.36 18.41
C ARG A 300 4.37 8.38 19.93
N GLY A 301 3.73 9.43 20.45
CA GLY A 301 3.42 9.57 21.88
C GLY A 301 2.61 8.38 22.44
N ALA A 302 2.63 8.23 23.76
CA ALA A 302 2.01 7.14 24.52
C ALA A 302 0.53 6.94 24.18
N PHE A 303 -0.19 8.02 23.87
CA PHE A 303 -1.58 7.97 23.41
C PHE A 303 -1.76 7.09 22.16
N LEU A 304 -0.88 7.25 21.17
CA LEU A 304 -0.94 6.47 19.93
C LEU A 304 -0.57 5.00 20.18
N ILE A 305 0.36 4.74 21.10
CA ILE A 305 0.71 3.38 21.51
C ILE A 305 -0.50 2.69 22.15
N LEU A 306 -1.21 3.38 23.05
CA LEU A 306 -2.43 2.85 23.68
C LEU A 306 -3.58 2.66 22.69
N ARG A 307 -3.65 3.49 21.63
CA ARG A 307 -4.69 3.38 20.59
C ARG A 307 -4.39 2.27 19.59
N ASP A 308 -3.17 2.21 19.06
CA ASP A 308 -2.83 1.41 17.87
C ASP A 308 -2.11 0.10 18.21
N ILE A 309 -1.44 -0.01 19.36
CA ILE A 309 -0.59 -1.16 19.73
C ILE A 309 -1.17 -1.95 20.90
N PHE A 310 -1.61 -1.26 21.96
CA PHE A 310 -2.22 -1.91 23.11
C PHE A 310 -3.57 -2.53 22.73
N LEU A 311 -3.75 -3.84 22.93
CA LEU A 311 -4.98 -4.58 22.63
C LEU A 311 -5.57 -4.24 21.24
N VAL A 312 -4.80 -4.50 20.18
CA VAL A 312 -5.16 -4.12 18.79
C VAL A 312 -6.48 -4.76 18.31
N ASN A 313 -6.86 -5.90 18.88
CA ASN A 313 -8.10 -6.60 18.55
C ASN A 313 -9.36 -5.83 18.98
N VAL A 314 -9.24 -4.85 19.89
CA VAL A 314 -10.35 -4.03 20.35
C VAL A 314 -10.30 -2.66 19.65
N PRO A 315 -11.20 -2.39 18.70
CA PRO A 315 -11.18 -1.14 17.94
C PRO A 315 -11.58 0.05 18.81
N VAL A 316 -10.87 1.16 18.66
CA VAL A 316 -11.19 2.45 19.29
C VAL A 316 -11.90 3.32 18.25
N ARG A 317 -13.16 3.69 18.51
CA ARG A 317 -13.91 4.62 17.65
C ARG A 317 -14.01 5.97 18.34
N CYS A 318 -13.74 7.05 17.62
CA CYS A 318 -13.82 8.43 18.13
C CYS A 318 -13.02 8.65 19.44
N ASN A 319 -11.82 8.05 19.55
CA ASN A 319 -11.00 8.08 20.77
C ASN A 319 -11.71 7.57 22.05
N ASN A 320 -12.77 6.77 21.91
CA ASN A 320 -13.42 6.14 23.06
C ASN A 320 -12.69 4.84 23.45
N PHE A 321 -11.95 4.91 24.57
CA PHE A 321 -11.17 3.79 25.10
C PHE A 321 -11.96 2.87 26.05
N ARG A 322 -13.24 3.16 26.33
CA ARG A 322 -14.08 2.35 27.24
C ARG A 322 -14.10 0.85 26.90
N PRO A 323 -14.18 0.41 25.63
CA PRO A 323 -14.12 -1.02 25.29
C PRO A 323 -12.79 -1.68 25.67
N LYS A 324 -11.67 -0.94 25.56
CA LYS A 324 -10.35 -1.43 25.99
C LYS A 324 -10.29 -1.54 27.50
N CYS A 325 -10.81 -0.56 28.23
CA CYS A 325 -10.91 -0.63 29.69
C CYS A 325 -11.71 -1.85 30.16
N LEU A 326 -12.85 -2.13 29.53
CA LEU A 326 -13.66 -3.32 29.84
C LEU A 326 -12.90 -4.61 29.55
N TYR A 327 -12.14 -4.68 28.45
CA TYR A 327 -11.33 -5.84 28.13
C TYR A 327 -10.24 -6.09 29.19
N VAL A 328 -9.55 -5.02 29.61
CA VAL A 328 -8.57 -5.08 30.69
C VAL A 328 -9.24 -5.51 32.00
N ALA A 329 -10.42 -4.98 32.32
CA ALA A 329 -11.16 -5.37 33.52
C ALA A 329 -11.51 -6.87 33.51
N VAL A 330 -11.87 -7.45 32.36
CA VAL A 330 -12.08 -8.90 32.21
C VAL A 330 -10.78 -9.68 32.40
N MET A 331 -9.66 -9.21 31.84
CA MET A 331 -8.34 -9.83 32.07
C MET A 331 -7.99 -9.85 33.55
N LEU A 332 -8.13 -8.71 34.23
CA LEU A 332 -7.84 -8.56 35.66
C LEU A 332 -8.75 -9.45 36.52
N ARG A 333 -10.05 -9.49 36.22
CA ARG A 333 -11.00 -10.36 36.94
C ARG A 333 -10.60 -11.82 36.82
N ARG A 334 -10.28 -12.30 35.63
CA ARG A 334 -9.86 -13.70 35.44
C ARG A 334 -8.50 -13.98 36.12
N MET A 335 -7.58 -13.01 36.14
CA MET A 335 -6.33 -13.16 36.91
C MET A 335 -6.60 -13.32 38.41
N MET A 336 -7.51 -12.52 38.99
CA MET A 336 -7.85 -12.64 40.41
C MET A 336 -8.50 -13.99 40.72
N GLU A 337 -9.37 -14.47 39.83
CA GLU A 337 -9.99 -15.79 39.96
C GLU A 337 -8.94 -16.90 39.94
N ALA A 338 -7.90 -16.78 39.11
CA ALA A 338 -6.76 -17.71 39.10
C ALA A 338 -5.90 -17.64 40.37
N THR A 339 -5.82 -16.48 41.04
CA THR A 339 -5.14 -16.35 42.34
C THR A 339 -5.86 -17.14 43.43
N LEU A 340 -7.20 -17.11 43.42
CA LEU A 340 -8.03 -17.83 44.39
C LEU A 340 -8.15 -19.32 44.05
N ASN A 341 -8.25 -19.65 42.77
CA ASN A 341 -8.50 -21.00 42.28
C ASN A 341 -7.46 -21.43 41.24
N LYS A 342 -6.60 -22.38 41.61
CA LYS A 342 -5.58 -22.95 40.71
C LYS A 342 -6.18 -23.64 39.48
N HIS A 343 -7.43 -24.11 39.53
CA HIS A 343 -8.11 -24.71 38.37
C HIS A 343 -8.54 -23.68 37.31
N ALA A 344 -8.52 -22.39 37.63
CA ALA A 344 -8.82 -21.32 36.67
C ALA A 344 -7.61 -20.92 35.80
N ILE A 345 -6.45 -21.55 36.00
CA ILE A 345 -5.27 -21.42 35.12
C ILE A 345 -5.56 -22.16 33.80
N ASP A 346 -5.28 -21.50 32.67
CA ASP A 346 -5.55 -22.09 31.36
C ASP A 346 -4.45 -23.08 30.97
N ASP A 347 -4.85 -24.28 30.53
CA ASP A 347 -3.93 -25.22 29.90
C ASP A 347 -3.57 -24.73 28.48
N LYS A 348 -2.29 -24.40 28.28
CA LYS A 348 -1.75 -24.00 26.97
C LYS A 348 -1.81 -25.13 25.96
N ASP A 349 -1.76 -26.38 26.40
CA ASP A 349 -1.75 -27.55 25.54
C ASP A 349 -3.14 -28.02 25.12
N TYR A 350 -4.19 -27.45 25.71
CA TYR A 350 -5.56 -27.68 25.27
C TYR A 350 -5.74 -27.29 23.80
N VAL A 351 -6.13 -28.26 22.96
CA VAL A 351 -6.24 -28.08 21.50
C VAL A 351 -7.21 -26.96 21.13
N GLY A 352 -8.24 -26.69 21.93
CA GLY A 352 -9.15 -25.56 21.69
C GLY A 352 -8.52 -24.17 21.88
N ASN A 353 -7.34 -24.10 22.51
CA ASN A 353 -6.51 -22.90 22.61
C ASN A 353 -5.44 -22.84 21.52
N LYS A 354 -5.37 -23.84 20.64
CA LYS A 354 -4.42 -23.96 19.54
C LYS A 354 -5.16 -23.85 18.21
N HIS A 355 -4.48 -23.31 17.20
CA HIS A 355 -4.95 -23.18 15.83
C HIS A 355 -3.89 -23.76 14.90
N LEU A 356 -4.35 -24.45 13.86
CA LEU A 356 -3.49 -25.01 12.84
C LEU A 356 -3.35 -24.03 11.69
N GLU A 357 -2.15 -23.52 11.47
CA GLU A 357 -1.80 -22.77 10.26
C GLU A 357 -1.46 -23.74 9.14
N LEU A 358 -2.31 -23.73 8.10
CA LEU A 358 -2.20 -24.57 6.92
C LEU A 358 -1.38 -23.89 5.82
N SER A 359 -1.04 -24.66 4.78
CA SER A 359 -0.23 -24.20 3.63
C SER A 359 -0.76 -22.93 2.96
N GLY A 360 -2.07 -22.82 2.73
CA GLY A 360 -2.66 -21.66 2.07
C GLY A 360 -2.55 -20.37 2.89
N GLN A 361 -2.65 -20.46 4.22
CA GLN A 361 -2.50 -19.31 5.11
C GLN A 361 -1.05 -18.82 5.14
N LEU A 362 -0.09 -19.74 5.24
CA LEU A 362 1.34 -19.40 5.22
C LEU A 362 1.75 -18.74 3.89
N ILE A 363 1.25 -19.26 2.77
CA ILE A 363 1.49 -18.66 1.44
C ILE A 363 0.80 -17.30 1.33
N SER A 364 -0.39 -17.11 1.92
CA SER A 364 -1.06 -15.81 1.94
C SER A 364 -0.23 -14.75 2.65
N LEU A 365 0.35 -15.07 3.80
CA LEU A 365 1.22 -14.16 4.55
C LEU A 365 2.50 -13.82 3.75
N LEU A 366 3.11 -14.84 3.13
CA LEU A 366 4.28 -14.64 2.28
C LEU A 366 3.98 -13.76 1.06
N PHE A 367 2.86 -14.00 0.39
CA PHE A 367 2.44 -13.21 -0.77
C PHE A 367 2.16 -11.76 -0.37
N GLU A 368 1.49 -11.53 0.75
CA GLU A 368 1.20 -10.18 1.24
C GLU A 368 2.49 -9.37 1.50
N ASP A 369 3.49 -9.96 2.17
CA ASP A 369 4.78 -9.30 2.42
C ASP A 369 5.52 -8.99 1.11
N LEU A 370 5.60 -9.96 0.19
CA LEU A 370 6.24 -9.77 -1.12
C LEU A 370 5.51 -8.72 -1.97
N PHE A 371 4.18 -8.70 -1.92
CA PHE A 371 3.35 -7.76 -2.66
C PHE A 371 3.55 -6.33 -2.14
N LYS A 372 3.53 -6.11 -0.82
CA LYS A 372 3.82 -4.81 -0.21
C LYS A 372 5.23 -4.32 -0.53
N LYS A 373 6.24 -5.20 -0.49
CA LYS A 373 7.62 -4.87 -0.91
C LYS A 373 7.68 -4.45 -2.38
N THR A 374 6.92 -5.14 -3.24
CA THR A 374 6.85 -4.82 -4.67
C THR A 374 6.19 -3.47 -4.91
N ILE A 375 5.06 -3.20 -4.25
CA ILE A 375 4.38 -1.90 -4.30
C ILE A 375 5.32 -0.78 -3.90
N LYS A 376 6.03 -0.93 -2.76
CA LYS A 376 6.99 0.07 -2.30
C LYS A 376 8.07 0.33 -3.34
N LYS A 377 8.68 -0.72 -3.89
CA LYS A 377 9.72 -0.60 -4.93
C LYS A 377 9.19 0.06 -6.21
N VAL A 378 7.95 -0.23 -6.60
CA VAL A 378 7.31 0.42 -7.75
C VAL A 378 7.08 1.90 -7.48
N GLY A 379 6.58 2.26 -6.30
CA GLY A 379 6.44 3.66 -5.87
C GLY A 379 7.77 4.41 -5.92
N ASP A 380 8.81 3.86 -5.28
CA ASP A 380 10.16 4.45 -5.28
C ASP A 380 10.72 4.64 -6.70
N ASN A 381 10.44 3.70 -7.62
CA ASN A 381 10.85 3.79 -9.02
C ASN A 381 10.07 4.85 -9.80
N ILE A 382 8.77 5.00 -9.53
CA ILE A 382 7.94 6.07 -10.12
C ILE A 382 8.46 7.43 -9.67
N ASP A 383 8.73 7.60 -8.37
CA ASP A 383 9.24 8.86 -7.84
C ASP A 383 10.63 9.21 -8.39
N LYS A 384 11.52 8.21 -8.54
CA LYS A 384 12.80 8.42 -9.22
C LYS A 384 12.64 8.84 -10.68
N ALA A 385 11.73 8.20 -11.41
CA ALA A 385 11.46 8.56 -12.81
C ALA A 385 10.89 9.98 -12.93
N LEU A 386 10.01 10.38 -12.02
CA LEU A 386 9.43 11.73 -11.99
C LEU A 386 10.45 12.79 -11.55
N ALA A 387 11.31 12.49 -10.56
CA ALA A 387 12.39 13.38 -10.14
C ALA A 387 13.43 13.60 -11.26
N ALA A 388 13.64 12.61 -12.13
CA ALA A 388 14.51 12.74 -13.29
C ALA A 388 13.93 13.65 -14.40
N ILE A 389 12.60 13.86 -14.43
CA ILE A 389 11.93 14.78 -15.36
C ILE A 389 12.03 16.21 -14.81
N SER A 390 13.26 16.73 -14.77
CA SER A 390 13.47 18.18 -14.70
C SER A 390 13.26 18.75 -16.10
N ARG A 391 12.28 19.64 -16.28
CA ARG A 391 12.07 20.40 -17.53
C ARG A 391 13.36 21.12 -18.02
N SER A 392 14.34 21.35 -17.14
CA SER A 392 15.63 21.96 -17.46
C SER A 392 16.59 21.04 -18.23
N ARG A 393 16.39 19.71 -18.15
CA ARG A 393 17.17 18.68 -18.86
C ARG A 393 16.72 18.49 -20.30
N ALA A 394 15.48 18.85 -20.62
CA ALA A 394 14.96 18.78 -21.99
C ALA A 394 15.68 19.78 -22.90
N LEU A 395 15.95 19.36 -24.14
CA LEU A 395 16.46 20.22 -25.19
C LEU A 395 15.30 21.13 -25.66
N ASP A 396 15.42 22.43 -25.38
CA ASP A 396 14.47 23.43 -25.87
C ASP A 396 14.81 23.80 -27.33
N PRO A 397 13.82 23.91 -28.25
CA PRO A 397 14.08 24.27 -29.65
C PRO A 397 14.80 25.61 -29.85
N SER A 398 14.69 26.55 -28.90
CA SER A 398 15.40 27.84 -28.95
C SER A 398 16.92 27.74 -28.88
N ARG A 399 17.46 26.58 -28.49
CA ARG A 399 18.91 26.35 -28.31
C ARG A 399 19.61 25.86 -29.59
N TRP A 400 18.86 25.63 -30.66
CA TRP A 400 19.39 25.14 -31.92
C TRP A 400 20.44 26.10 -32.49
N GLY A 401 21.66 25.59 -32.71
CA GLY A 401 22.80 26.39 -33.20
C GLY A 401 23.57 27.15 -32.11
N MET A 402 23.10 27.16 -30.86
CA MET A 402 23.81 27.75 -29.70
C MET A 402 24.43 26.68 -28.78
N LEU A 403 23.76 25.54 -28.61
CA LEU A 403 24.24 24.42 -27.78
C LEU A 403 24.19 23.12 -28.59
N CYS A 404 25.13 22.21 -28.33
CA CYS A 404 25.17 20.91 -29.00
C CYS A 404 23.98 20.05 -28.57
N PRO A 405 23.17 19.49 -29.50
CA PRO A 405 22.03 18.64 -29.14
C PRO A 405 22.42 17.24 -28.68
N CYS A 406 23.65 16.79 -28.96
CA CYS A 406 24.09 15.42 -28.72
C CYS A 406 25.10 15.29 -27.57
N ASP A 407 25.86 16.34 -27.27
CA ASP A 407 27.02 16.27 -26.38
C ASP A 407 26.65 16.67 -24.94
N THR A 408 26.11 15.70 -24.19
CA THR A 408 25.79 15.80 -22.77
C THR A 408 26.20 14.50 -22.07
N PRO A 409 26.78 14.55 -20.86
CA PRO A 409 27.25 13.34 -20.17
C PRO A 409 26.09 12.43 -19.75
N GLU A 410 26.31 11.13 -19.78
CA GLU A 410 25.36 10.15 -19.27
C GLU A 410 25.32 10.15 -17.72
N GLY A 411 24.15 9.91 -17.13
CA GLY A 411 23.97 9.85 -15.68
C GLY A 411 23.40 11.13 -15.06
N GLU A 412 23.82 11.47 -13.85
CA GLU A 412 23.20 12.55 -13.04
C GLU A 412 23.31 13.93 -13.71
N GLY A 413 24.40 14.19 -14.45
CA GLY A 413 24.65 15.41 -15.22
C GLY A 413 23.93 15.52 -16.57
N CYS A 414 23.23 14.47 -17.02
CA CYS A 414 22.55 14.43 -18.32
C CYS A 414 21.51 15.57 -18.44
N GLY A 415 21.72 16.46 -19.42
CA GLY A 415 20.90 17.63 -19.67
C GLY A 415 21.14 18.83 -18.74
N LEU A 416 22.08 18.73 -17.79
CA LEU A 416 22.53 19.84 -16.94
C LEU A 416 23.85 20.42 -17.46
N ASP A 417 24.82 19.55 -17.73
CA ASP A 417 26.08 19.94 -18.35
C ASP A 417 25.92 19.97 -19.87
N LYS A 418 26.22 21.13 -20.47
CA LYS A 418 25.95 21.43 -21.89
C LYS A 418 27.15 22.10 -22.53
N ASN A 419 27.47 21.66 -23.75
CA ASN A 419 28.53 22.23 -24.55
C ASN A 419 27.96 23.20 -25.61
N LEU A 420 28.69 24.28 -25.88
CA LEU A 420 28.38 25.22 -26.97
C LEU A 420 28.43 24.50 -28.32
N ALA A 421 27.60 24.92 -29.27
CA ALA A 421 27.69 24.40 -30.63
C ALA A 421 28.93 24.98 -31.34
N LEU A 422 29.42 24.28 -32.36
CA LEU A 422 30.69 24.60 -33.02
C LEU A 422 30.75 26.02 -33.62
N MET A 423 29.61 26.57 -34.03
CA MET A 423 29.47 27.87 -34.68
C MET A 423 28.87 28.95 -33.76
N THR A 424 28.82 28.71 -32.45
CA THR A 424 28.25 29.67 -31.50
C THR A 424 29.25 30.78 -31.19
N HIS A 425 28.83 32.03 -31.32
CA HIS A 425 29.61 33.20 -30.96
C HIS A 425 28.96 33.92 -29.77
N VAL A 426 29.73 34.20 -28.73
CA VAL A 426 29.28 34.97 -27.58
C VAL A 426 29.78 36.40 -27.77
N THR A 427 28.85 37.35 -27.88
CA THR A 427 29.19 38.76 -28.01
C THR A 427 29.92 39.26 -26.77
N THR A 428 30.99 40.02 -26.98
CA THR A 428 31.69 40.79 -25.94
C THR A 428 31.17 42.22 -25.90
N ASP A 429 31.44 42.94 -24.81
CA ASP A 429 31.16 44.38 -24.76
C ASP A 429 32.01 45.12 -25.81
N GLU A 430 31.38 46.03 -26.55
CA GLU A 430 32.05 46.92 -27.51
C GLU A 430 31.75 48.39 -27.20
N ASP A 431 32.65 49.26 -27.64
CA ASP A 431 32.59 50.70 -27.39
C ASP A 431 31.47 51.35 -28.23
N GLU A 432 30.57 52.09 -27.59
CA GLU A 432 29.31 52.57 -28.21
C GLU A 432 29.53 53.71 -29.23
N GLY A 433 30.69 54.37 -29.19
CA GLY A 433 31.01 55.59 -29.95
C GLY A 433 30.79 55.51 -31.47
N PRO A 434 31.29 54.48 -32.18
CA PRO A 434 31.11 54.32 -33.62
C PRO A 434 29.64 54.20 -34.01
N LEU A 435 28.86 53.47 -33.21
CA LEU A 435 27.43 53.22 -33.45
C LEU A 435 26.62 54.52 -33.28
N ILE A 436 26.95 55.32 -32.28
CA ILE A 436 26.38 56.66 -32.07
C ILE A 436 26.71 57.58 -33.25
N SER A 437 27.96 57.58 -33.73
CA SER A 437 28.38 58.44 -34.84
C SER A 437 27.71 58.05 -36.17
N LEU A 438 27.53 56.75 -36.43
CA LEU A 438 26.80 56.25 -37.60
C LEU A 438 25.34 56.70 -37.57
N LEU A 439 24.66 56.55 -36.43
CA LEU A 439 23.29 57.02 -36.23
C LEU A 439 23.15 58.55 -36.41
N GLN A 440 24.17 59.32 -36.07
CA GLN A 440 24.20 60.79 -36.24
C GLN A 440 24.47 61.22 -37.70
N SER A 441 25.18 60.41 -38.49
CA SER A 441 25.54 60.74 -39.88
C SER A 441 24.36 60.67 -40.88
N HIS A 442 23.34 59.85 -40.61
CA HIS A 442 22.13 59.78 -41.42
C HIS A 442 21.12 60.86 -41.01
N ASN A 443 21.34 62.06 -41.54
CA ASN A 443 20.71 63.33 -41.15
C ASN A 443 19.24 63.55 -41.61
N ASN A 444 18.42 62.49 -41.67
CA ASN A 444 16.96 62.61 -41.83
C ASN A 444 16.29 62.48 -40.46
N HIS A 445 16.20 63.61 -39.75
CA HIS A 445 15.59 63.70 -38.43
C HIS A 445 14.06 63.64 -38.54
N LEU A 446 13.43 62.64 -37.92
CA LEU A 446 11.98 62.54 -37.79
C LEU A 446 11.53 62.95 -36.38
N LEU A 447 10.47 63.74 -36.30
CA LEU A 447 9.78 64.01 -35.04
C LEU A 447 9.05 62.74 -34.58
N THR A 448 9.54 62.12 -33.52
CA THR A 448 8.97 60.91 -32.92
C THR A 448 8.47 61.21 -31.52
N GLN A 449 7.32 60.64 -31.15
CA GLN A 449 6.76 60.77 -29.82
C GLN A 449 7.33 59.68 -28.92
N VAL A 450 7.92 60.03 -27.78
CA VAL A 450 8.50 59.07 -26.84
C VAL A 450 7.91 59.31 -25.45
N CYS A 451 7.52 58.23 -24.78
CA CYS A 451 6.96 58.30 -23.43
C CYS A 451 8.06 58.50 -22.38
N ARG A 452 7.95 59.52 -21.54
CA ARG A 452 8.88 59.80 -20.42
C ARG A 452 8.88 58.71 -19.34
N LYS A 453 7.77 57.97 -19.20
CA LYS A 453 7.62 56.97 -18.13
C LYS A 453 8.20 55.60 -18.51
N CYS A 454 7.88 55.09 -19.71
CA CYS A 454 8.32 53.76 -20.14
C CYS A 454 9.41 53.78 -21.21
N GLY A 455 9.76 54.94 -21.76
CA GLY A 455 10.80 55.08 -22.79
C GLY A 455 10.43 54.53 -24.16
N LEU A 456 9.20 54.05 -24.36
CA LEU A 456 8.76 53.50 -25.63
C LEU A 456 8.30 54.58 -26.60
N ILE A 457 8.50 54.30 -27.89
CA ILE A 457 7.99 55.14 -28.98
C ILE A 457 6.46 55.03 -29.00
N GLY A 458 5.81 56.19 -28.84
CA GLY A 458 4.37 56.36 -29.01
C GLY A 458 4.01 56.86 -30.41
N TYR A 459 2.73 57.12 -30.62
CA TYR A 459 2.21 57.71 -31.86
C TYR A 459 1.43 58.98 -31.55
N TYR A 460 1.31 59.88 -32.52
CA TYR A 460 0.50 61.08 -32.37
C TYR A 460 -0.94 60.80 -32.80
N SER A 461 -1.91 61.04 -31.92
CA SER A 461 -3.32 60.86 -32.24
C SER A 461 -3.89 62.17 -32.80
N HIS A 462 -4.09 62.24 -34.12
CA HIS A 462 -4.67 63.44 -34.76
C HIS A 462 -6.09 63.77 -34.26
N LYS A 463 -6.85 62.77 -33.80
CA LYS A 463 -8.21 62.97 -33.24
C LYS A 463 -8.20 63.69 -31.90
N LEU A 464 -7.21 63.41 -31.04
CA LEU A 464 -7.09 63.98 -29.70
C LEU A 464 -6.09 65.15 -29.65
N LYS A 465 -5.38 65.43 -30.76
CA LYS A 465 -4.30 66.41 -30.88
C LYS A 465 -3.19 66.25 -29.82
N THR A 466 -2.98 65.04 -29.31
CA THR A 466 -1.98 64.73 -28.28
C THR A 466 -1.18 63.46 -28.63
N GLY A 467 0.05 63.38 -28.10
CA GLY A 467 0.88 62.17 -28.19
C GLY A 467 0.34 61.07 -27.28
N PHE A 468 0.35 59.82 -27.74
CA PHE A 468 -0.19 58.69 -27.00
C PHE A 468 0.81 57.53 -26.93
N CYS A 469 0.96 56.96 -25.74
CA CYS A 469 1.78 55.77 -25.52
C CYS A 469 0.87 54.54 -25.43
N SER A 470 1.07 53.56 -26.31
CA SER A 470 0.26 52.33 -26.33
C SER A 470 0.38 51.51 -25.03
N SER A 471 1.56 51.51 -24.41
CA SER A 471 1.83 50.70 -23.22
C SER A 471 1.31 51.34 -21.93
N CYS A 472 1.55 52.65 -21.73
CA CYS A 472 1.08 53.35 -20.54
C CYS A 472 -0.36 53.86 -20.67
N LYS A 473 -0.93 53.90 -21.89
CA LYS A 473 -2.27 54.40 -22.22
C LYS A 473 -2.57 55.83 -21.72
N ILE A 474 -1.54 56.62 -21.44
CA ILE A 474 -1.62 57.99 -20.92
C ILE A 474 -0.90 58.91 -21.91
N GLY A 475 -1.52 60.05 -22.24
CA GLY A 475 -0.98 61.01 -23.22
C GLY A 475 -0.14 62.15 -22.63
N GLU A 476 -0.30 62.47 -21.33
CA GLU A 476 0.34 63.64 -20.70
C GLU A 476 1.86 63.50 -20.53
N ASN A 477 2.38 62.26 -20.50
CA ASN A 477 3.81 61.98 -20.31
C ASN A 477 4.53 61.63 -21.60
N VAL A 478 4.07 62.14 -22.74
CA VAL A 478 4.68 61.90 -24.05
C VAL A 478 5.32 63.19 -24.56
N SER A 479 6.61 63.13 -24.87
CA SER A 479 7.37 64.26 -25.41
C SER A 479 7.82 63.99 -26.84
N SER A 480 7.79 65.04 -27.65
CA SER A 480 8.30 64.99 -29.03
C SER A 480 9.81 65.16 -29.05
N MET A 481 10.51 64.21 -29.65
CA MET A 481 11.96 64.22 -29.83
C MET A 481 12.29 64.09 -31.32
N LYS A 482 13.31 64.80 -31.79
CA LYS A 482 13.91 64.54 -33.10
C LYS A 482 14.82 63.32 -32.99
N LEU A 483 14.47 62.25 -33.68
CA LEU A 483 15.26 61.01 -33.73
C LEU A 483 15.69 60.76 -35.18
N PRO A 484 16.96 60.40 -35.45
CA PRO A 484 17.38 59.95 -36.78
C PRO A 484 16.52 58.77 -37.24
N TYR A 485 16.06 58.79 -38.48
CA TYR A 485 15.17 57.75 -39.02
C TYR A 485 15.78 56.33 -38.90
N ALA A 486 17.10 56.21 -39.11
CA ALA A 486 17.82 54.95 -38.94
C ALA A 486 17.70 54.36 -37.52
N CYS A 487 17.72 55.21 -36.50
CA CYS A 487 17.57 54.77 -35.10
C CYS A 487 16.16 54.23 -34.82
N LYS A 488 15.13 54.85 -35.42
CA LYS A 488 13.75 54.36 -35.32
C LYS A 488 13.60 52.96 -35.93
N LEU A 489 14.18 52.73 -37.11
CA LEU A 489 14.13 51.42 -37.77
C LEU A 489 14.85 50.34 -36.96
N LEU A 490 16.03 50.65 -36.41
CA LEU A 490 16.76 49.74 -35.53
C LEU A 490 15.92 49.32 -34.32
N ILE A 491 15.23 50.26 -33.68
CA ILE A 491 14.32 49.97 -32.56
C ILE A 491 13.19 49.02 -32.98
N GLN A 492 12.64 49.19 -34.18
CA GLN A 492 11.58 48.33 -34.70
C GLN A 492 12.08 46.91 -35.05
N GLU A 493 13.28 46.78 -35.60
CA GLU A 493 13.90 45.47 -35.87
C GLU A 493 14.23 44.74 -34.56
N LEU A 494 14.74 45.43 -33.54
CA LEU A 494 14.95 44.82 -32.23
C LEU A 494 13.64 44.32 -31.63
N GLN A 495 12.55 45.09 -31.77
CA GLN A 495 11.22 44.65 -31.33
C GLN A 495 10.69 43.44 -32.10
N SER A 496 11.01 43.31 -33.40
CA SER A 496 10.63 42.14 -34.19
C SER A 496 11.36 40.87 -33.70
N MET A 497 12.54 41.03 -33.11
CA MET A 497 13.32 39.98 -32.44
C MET A 497 12.92 39.77 -30.97
N ASN A 498 11.78 40.32 -30.52
CA ASN A 498 11.31 40.30 -29.12
C ASN A 498 12.23 41.00 -28.10
N ILE A 499 13.11 41.90 -28.55
CA ILE A 499 13.94 42.74 -27.69
C ILE A 499 13.27 44.12 -27.61
N VAL A 500 12.92 44.59 -26.40
CA VAL A 500 12.20 45.86 -26.22
C VAL A 500 13.16 46.95 -25.74
N PRO A 501 13.74 47.78 -26.63
CA PRO A 501 14.60 48.88 -26.22
C PRO A 501 13.77 50.03 -25.65
N CYS A 502 14.17 50.54 -24.48
CA CYS A 502 13.52 51.65 -23.80
C CYS A 502 14.43 52.87 -23.79
N LEU A 503 13.98 53.99 -24.37
CA LEU A 503 14.72 55.24 -24.42
C LEU A 503 14.61 55.99 -23.09
N LYS A 504 15.74 56.31 -22.46
CA LYS A 504 15.78 57.20 -21.29
C LYS A 504 15.96 58.64 -21.75
N LEU A 505 14.92 59.44 -21.62
CA LEU A 505 14.95 60.87 -21.98
C LEU A 505 15.63 61.65 -20.85
N VAL A 506 16.70 62.38 -21.17
CA VAL A 506 17.37 63.32 -20.26
C VAL A 506 17.01 64.74 -20.72
N GLU A 507 16.50 65.58 -19.82
CA GLU A 507 16.21 66.97 -20.14
C GLU A 507 17.53 67.71 -20.44
N ARG A 508 17.53 68.51 -21.50
CA ARG A 508 18.72 69.17 -22.04
C ARG A 508 18.72 70.65 -21.72
#